data_AF-A0A7J8ESY0-F1
#
_entry.id   AF-A0A7J8ESY0-F1
#
_cell.length_a   1.000
_cell.length_b   1.000
_cell.length_c   1.000
_cell.angle_alpha   90.00
_cell.angle_beta   90.00
_cell.angle_gamma   90.00
#
_symmetry.space_group_name_H-M   'P 1'
#
loop_
_entity.id
_entity.type
_entity.pdbx_description
1 polymer ?
#
loop_
_entity_poly.entity_id
_entity_poly.type
_entity_poly.pdbx_seq_one_letter_code
_entity_poly.pdbx_strand_id
1 'polypeptide(L)'
;MCDTCSRVYHLDCLDPPLKTIPKGMWICPRCQDQMLKKEEAIPWPGTLAIVHSYIAYKAAKEEEKQKLLKWSSDLKQEREQLEQKVKQLSSSISKCMEMKNTILARQKEMHSSLEKSCTANCNQGEETK
;
A
#
# COMPACT_ATOMS: atom_id res chain seq x y z
N MET A 1 -49.72 15.23 1.72
CA MET A 1 -48.48 15.44 0.94
C MET A 1 -47.56 14.26 1.21
N CYS A 2 -46.86 13.74 0.20
CA CYS A 2 -45.91 12.64 0.35
C CYS A 2 -44.56 13.14 0.86
N ASP A 3 -43.86 12.41 1.73
CA ASP A 3 -42.56 12.85 2.26
C ASP A 3 -41.40 12.66 1.27
N THR A 4 -41.61 11.81 0.26
CA THR A 4 -40.62 11.50 -0.78
C THR A 4 -40.94 12.11 -2.15
N CYS A 5 -42.02 12.88 -2.29
CA CYS A 5 -42.28 13.62 -3.54
C CYS A 5 -43.28 14.77 -3.33
N SER A 6 -43.37 15.69 -4.30
CA SER A 6 -44.29 16.83 -4.24
C SER A 6 -45.78 16.48 -4.46
N ARG A 7 -46.15 15.20 -4.55
CA ARG A 7 -47.54 14.79 -4.81
C ARG A 7 -48.42 14.93 -3.56
N VAL A 8 -49.65 15.38 -3.77
CA VAL A 8 -50.69 15.50 -2.75
C VAL A 8 -51.80 14.51 -3.07
N TYR A 9 -52.29 13.84 -2.04
CA TYR A 9 -53.39 12.88 -2.10
C TYR A 9 -54.43 13.27 -1.06
N HIS A 10 -55.71 13.18 -1.42
CA HIS A 10 -56.78 13.17 -0.44
C HIS A 10 -56.81 11.82 0.25
N LEU A 11 -57.12 11.79 1.55
CA LEU A 11 -57.17 10.56 2.33
C LEU A 11 -58.23 9.59 1.80
N ASP A 12 -59.34 10.13 1.28
CA ASP A 12 -60.46 9.36 0.73
C ASP A 12 -60.19 8.79 -0.68
N CYS A 13 -59.21 9.35 -1.40
CA CYS A 13 -58.85 8.90 -2.75
C CYS A 13 -57.76 7.83 -2.76
N LEU A 14 -57.31 7.39 -1.59
CA LEU A 14 -56.35 6.29 -1.44
C LEU A 14 -57.10 4.96 -1.45
N ASP A 15 -56.42 3.90 -1.87
CA ASP A 15 -56.94 2.54 -1.83
C ASP A 15 -56.02 1.67 -0.94
N PRO A 16 -56.45 1.29 0.29
CA PRO A 16 -57.72 1.65 0.93
C PRO A 16 -57.76 3.11 1.44
N PRO A 17 -58.95 3.72 1.60
CA PRO A 17 -59.09 5.08 2.11
C PRO A 17 -58.54 5.23 3.52
N LEU A 18 -57.74 6.26 3.76
CA LEU A 18 -57.21 6.56 5.08
C LEU A 18 -58.21 7.40 5.87
N LYS A 19 -58.50 7.01 7.11
CA LYS A 19 -59.43 7.77 7.98
C LYS A 19 -58.75 8.88 8.78
N THR A 20 -57.44 8.82 8.92
CA THR A 20 -56.64 9.76 9.72
C THR A 20 -55.33 10.05 9.02
N ILE A 21 -54.76 11.22 9.29
CA ILE A 21 -53.42 11.57 8.83
C ILE A 21 -52.41 10.60 9.48
N PRO A 22 -51.60 9.88 8.70
CA PRO A 22 -50.57 8.97 9.22
C PRO A 22 -49.62 9.70 10.18
N LYS A 23 -49.23 9.01 11.25
CA LYS A 23 -48.18 9.50 12.17
C LYS A 23 -46.82 9.03 11.64
N GLY A 24 -45.87 9.96 11.49
CA GLY A 24 -44.55 9.67 10.93
C GLY A 24 -44.51 9.82 9.40
N MET A 25 -43.50 9.21 8.76
CA MET A 25 -43.32 9.35 7.32
C MET A 25 -44.41 8.60 6.54
N TRP A 26 -45.09 9.31 5.64
CA TRP A 26 -46.04 8.75 4.71
C TRP A 26 -45.51 8.82 3.27
N ILE A 27 -45.47 7.65 2.63
CA ILE A 27 -45.02 7.47 1.26
C ILE A 27 -46.24 7.10 0.41
N CYS A 28 -46.49 7.85 -0.67
CA CYS A 28 -47.64 7.61 -1.53
C CYS A 28 -47.52 6.29 -2.32
N PRO A 29 -48.64 5.72 -2.80
CA PRO A 29 -48.64 4.46 -3.55
C PRO A 29 -47.72 4.47 -4.78
N ARG A 30 -47.59 5.62 -5.45
CA ARG A 30 -46.69 5.76 -6.62
C ARG A 30 -45.21 5.69 -6.24
N CYS A 31 -44.83 6.21 -5.07
CA CYS A 31 -43.47 6.09 -4.57
C CYS A 31 -43.21 4.69 -4.00
N GLN A 32 -44.19 4.07 -3.34
CA GLN A 32 -44.09 2.68 -2.88
C GLN A 32 -43.91 1.70 -4.04
N ASP A 33 -44.68 1.84 -5.11
CA ASP A 33 -44.57 1.00 -6.32
C ASP A 33 -43.20 1.15 -7.00
N GLN A 34 -42.65 2.37 -7.05
CA GLN A 34 -41.29 2.62 -7.52
C GLN A 34 -40.23 1.97 -6.63
N MET A 35 -40.42 1.95 -5.31
CA MET A 35 -39.52 1.27 -4.37
C MET A 35 -39.53 -0.26 -4.50
N LEU A 36 -40.64 -0.85 -4.93
CA LEU A 36 -40.79 -2.30 -5.12
C LEU A 36 -40.26 -2.76 -6.48
N LYS A 37 -40.29 -1.90 -7.49
CA LYS A 37 -39.73 -2.15 -8.83
C LYS A 37 -38.21 -1.93 -8.81
N LYS A 38 -37.50 -2.99 -8.43
CA LYS A 38 -36.06 -3.09 -8.20
C LYS A 38 -35.11 -2.73 -9.37
N GLU A 39 -35.60 -2.20 -10.48
CA GLU A 39 -34.84 -2.16 -11.75
C GLU A 39 -34.35 -0.76 -12.19
N GLU A 40 -34.85 0.32 -11.61
CA GLU A 40 -34.33 1.66 -11.91
C GLU A 40 -33.85 2.32 -10.62
N ALA A 41 -32.59 2.76 -10.62
CA ALA A 41 -32.00 3.51 -9.52
C ALA A 41 -32.89 4.72 -9.23
N ILE A 42 -33.74 4.59 -8.20
CA ILE A 42 -34.67 5.64 -7.78
C ILE A 42 -33.82 6.86 -7.45
N PRO A 43 -34.02 8.01 -8.14
CA PRO A 43 -33.37 9.25 -7.74
C PRO A 43 -33.86 9.56 -6.33
N TRP A 44 -33.02 9.33 -5.32
CA TRP A 44 -33.38 9.45 -3.91
C TRP A 44 -33.97 10.84 -3.66
N PRO A 45 -35.28 10.99 -3.43
CA PRO A 45 -35.86 12.32 -3.35
C PRO A 45 -35.56 12.97 -2.00
N GLY A 46 -35.29 14.28 -2.02
CA GLY A 46 -35.14 15.10 -0.80
C GLY A 46 -33.97 14.66 0.08
N THR A 47 -34.19 14.60 1.39
CA THR A 47 -33.17 14.32 2.42
C THR A 47 -32.42 13.01 2.19
N LEU A 48 -33.04 12.04 1.52
CA LEU A 48 -32.45 10.72 1.28
C LEU A 48 -31.26 10.80 0.29
N ALA A 49 -31.28 11.70 -0.69
CA ALA A 49 -30.13 11.93 -1.58
C ALA A 49 -28.86 12.27 -0.80
N ILE A 50 -28.98 13.16 0.19
CA ILE A 50 -27.84 13.63 0.99
C ILE A 50 -27.20 12.46 1.75
N VAL A 51 -28.01 11.59 2.34
CA VAL A 51 -27.53 10.41 3.08
C VAL A 51 -26.81 9.45 2.13
N HIS A 52 -27.38 9.17 0.96
CA HIS A 52 -26.75 8.27 -0.01
C HIS A 52 -25.46 8.84 -0.61
N SER A 53 -25.43 10.14 -0.93
CA SER A 53 -24.21 10.83 -1.33
C SER A 53 -23.13 10.76 -0.23
N TYR A 54 -23.52 10.94 1.03
CA TYR A 54 -22.60 10.82 2.16
C TYR A 54 -22.08 9.38 2.31
N ILE A 55 -22.93 8.36 2.21
CA ILE A 55 -22.51 6.96 2.27
C ILE A 55 -21.51 6.64 1.14
N ALA A 56 -21.82 7.04 -0.10
CA ALA A 56 -20.92 6.84 -1.23
C ALA A 56 -19.58 7.55 -1.03
N TYR A 57 -19.61 8.81 -0.56
CA TYR A 57 -18.40 9.55 -0.20
C TYR A 57 -17.57 8.83 0.88
N LYS A 58 -18.23 8.33 1.93
CA LYS A 58 -17.55 7.63 3.03
C LYS A 58 -16.94 6.32 2.56
N ALA A 59 -17.64 5.57 1.71
CA ALA A 59 -17.12 4.34 1.11
C ALA A 59 -15.89 4.62 0.24
N ALA A 60 -15.97 5.60 -0.66
CA ALA A 60 -14.83 6.01 -1.49
C ALA A 60 -13.63 6.47 -0.63
N LYS A 61 -13.89 7.24 0.43
CA LYS A 61 -12.84 7.71 1.35
C LYS A 61 -12.17 6.56 2.12
N GLU A 62 -12.94 5.55 2.52
CA GLU A 62 -12.37 4.37 3.17
C GLU A 62 -11.54 3.55 2.18
N GLU A 63 -11.96 3.41 0.93
CA GLU A 63 -11.17 2.75 -0.12
C GLU A 63 -9.81 3.44 -0.33
N GLU A 64 -9.80 4.77 -0.44
CA GLU A 64 -8.55 5.54 -0.57
C GLU A 64 -7.65 5.37 0.67
N LYS A 65 -8.24 5.34 1.88
CA LYS A 65 -7.49 5.04 3.11
C LYS A 65 -6.89 3.64 3.08
N GLN A 66 -7.63 2.63 2.62
CA GLN A 66 -7.11 1.27 2.49
C GLN A 66 -5.96 1.19 1.48
N LYS A 67 -6.07 1.89 0.34
CA LYS A 67 -4.97 2.01 -0.64
C LYS A 67 -3.73 2.63 -0.02
N LEU A 68 -3.88 3.73 0.73
CA LEU A 68 -2.77 4.38 1.41
C LEU A 68 -2.12 3.50 2.47
N LEU A 69 -2.92 2.77 3.26
CA LEU A 69 -2.40 1.83 4.25
C LEU A 69 -1.61 0.69 3.60
N LYS A 70 -2.15 0.12 2.51
CA LYS A 70 -1.45 -0.89 1.73
C LYS A 70 -0.13 -0.35 1.19
N TRP A 71 -0.16 0.82 0.54
CA TRP A 71 1.04 1.43 -0.02
C TRP A 71 2.08 1.75 1.06
N SER A 72 1.65 2.24 2.24
CA SER A 72 2.56 2.45 3.37
C SER A 72 3.23 1.17 3.84
N SER A 73 2.51 0.04 3.83
CA SER A 73 3.07 -1.27 4.17
C SER A 73 4.08 -1.73 3.13
N ASP A 74 3.74 -1.61 1.84
CA ASP A 74 4.59 -2.01 0.73
C ASP A 74 5.91 -1.20 0.73
N LEU A 75 5.84 0.12 0.91
CA LEU A 75 7.02 0.98 1.02
C LEU A 75 7.90 0.62 2.23
N LYS A 76 7.29 0.29 3.37
CA LYS A 76 8.05 -0.14 4.55
C LYS A 76 8.80 -1.44 4.29
N GLN A 77 8.16 -2.38 3.61
CA GLN A 77 8.77 -3.64 3.21
C GLN A 77 9.91 -3.41 2.20
N GLU A 78 9.70 -2.55 1.19
CA GLU A 78 10.73 -2.22 0.21
C GLU A 78 11.96 -1.57 0.87
N ARG A 79 11.73 -0.64 1.81
CA ARG A 79 12.80 -0.04 2.62
C ARG A 79 13.58 -1.11 3.37
N GLU A 80 12.91 -2.03 4.06
CA GLU A 80 13.58 -3.10 4.81
C GLU A 80 14.38 -4.04 3.89
N GLN A 81 13.84 -4.38 2.71
CA GLN A 81 14.54 -5.17 1.71
C GLN A 81 15.81 -4.46 1.20
N LEU A 82 15.73 -3.16 0.94
CA LEU A 82 16.88 -2.37 0.52
C LEU A 82 17.93 -2.29 1.63
N GLU A 83 17.53 -2.09 2.88
CA GLU A 83 18.44 -2.11 4.03
C GLU A 83 19.15 -3.48 4.17
N GLN A 84 18.44 -4.57 3.97
CA GLN A 84 19.03 -5.92 3.97
C GLN A 84 20.04 -6.11 2.82
N LYS A 85 19.71 -5.66 1.61
CA LYS A 85 20.62 -5.70 0.45
C LYS A 85 21.89 -4.88 0.70
N VAL A 86 21.76 -3.68 1.29
CA VAL A 86 22.90 -2.84 1.66
C VAL A 86 23.79 -3.57 2.68
N LYS A 87 23.20 -4.20 3.71
CA LYS A 87 23.95 -5.00 4.69
C LYS A 87 24.69 -6.17 4.02
N GLN A 88 24.02 -6.90 3.12
CA GLN A 88 24.65 -7.99 2.37
C GLN A 88 25.82 -7.50 1.52
N LEU A 89 25.62 -6.44 0.73
CA LEU A 89 26.67 -5.86 -0.10
C LEU A 89 27.85 -5.40 0.74
N SER A 90 27.59 -4.71 1.86
CA SER A 90 28.63 -4.30 2.80
C SER A 90 29.42 -5.51 3.30
N SER A 91 28.75 -6.60 3.69
CA SER A 91 29.43 -7.81 4.17
C SER A 91 30.31 -8.45 3.10
N SER A 92 29.85 -8.47 1.85
CA SER A 92 30.61 -8.99 0.71
C SER A 92 31.82 -8.13 0.39
N ILE A 93 31.68 -6.80 0.45
CA ILE A 93 32.79 -5.86 0.28
C ILE A 93 33.84 -6.07 1.37
N SER A 94 33.43 -6.17 2.64
CA SER A 94 34.35 -6.44 3.75
C SER A 94 35.13 -7.74 3.55
N LYS A 95 34.46 -8.83 3.16
CA LYS A 95 35.13 -10.12 2.86
C LYS A 95 36.12 -10.01 1.69
N CYS A 96 35.75 -9.28 0.64
CA CYS A 96 36.63 -9.06 -0.51
C CYS A 96 37.88 -8.27 -0.10
N MET A 97 37.72 -7.23 0.72
CA MET A 97 38.83 -6.43 1.23
C MET A 97 39.76 -7.25 2.13
N GLU A 98 39.21 -8.09 3.01
CA GLU A 98 39.99 -8.98 3.87
C GLU A 98 40.79 -10.02 3.08
N MET A 99 40.17 -10.63 2.06
CA MET A 99 40.85 -11.53 1.14
C MET A 99 42.00 -10.83 0.40
N LYS A 100 41.75 -9.63 -0.14
CA LYS A 100 42.77 -8.82 -0.81
C LYS A 100 43.95 -8.52 0.14
N ASN A 101 43.66 -8.12 1.37
CA ASN A 101 44.71 -7.83 2.36
C ASN A 101 45.54 -9.08 2.68
N THR A 102 44.90 -10.24 2.81
CA THR A 102 45.57 -11.52 3.04
C THR A 102 46.50 -11.89 1.87
N ILE A 103 46.04 -11.72 0.64
CA ILE A 103 46.86 -11.98 -0.56
C ILE A 103 48.05 -11.02 -0.62
N LEU A 104 47.82 -9.72 -0.37
CA LEU A 104 48.89 -8.72 -0.37
C LEU A 104 49.94 -9.01 0.72
N ALA A 105 49.52 -9.45 1.90
CA ALA A 105 50.44 -9.85 2.97
C ALA A 105 51.33 -11.03 2.53
N ARG A 106 50.71 -12.09 1.98
CA ARG A 106 51.45 -13.26 1.44
C ARG A 106 52.41 -12.87 0.31
N GLN A 107 51.98 -11.99 -0.59
CA GLN A 107 52.82 -11.49 -1.68
C GLN A 107 54.04 -10.73 -1.15
N LYS A 108 53.86 -9.91 -0.11
CA LYS A 108 54.96 -9.16 0.53
C LYS A 108 55.95 -10.09 1.23
N GLU A 109 55.46 -11.10 1.94
CA GLU A 109 56.30 -12.13 2.59
C GLU A 109 57.11 -12.92 1.55
N MET A 110 56.46 -13.33 0.45
CA MET A 110 57.11 -14.01 -0.66
C MET A 110 58.21 -13.13 -1.29
N HIS A 111 57.92 -11.85 -1.55
CA HIS A 111 58.91 -10.92 -2.11
C HIS A 111 60.12 -10.74 -1.19
N SER A 112 59.89 -10.54 0.12
CA SER A 112 60.97 -10.42 1.10
C SER A 112 61.83 -11.70 1.18
N SER A 113 61.21 -12.87 1.05
CA SER A 113 61.92 -14.15 1.02
C SER A 113 62.76 -14.32 -0.24
N LEU A 114 62.25 -13.90 -1.40
CA LEU A 114 63.02 -13.87 -2.66
C LEU A 114 64.23 -12.94 -2.55
N GLU A 115 64.05 -11.71 -2.06
CA GLU A 115 65.17 -10.76 -1.91
C GLU A 115 66.27 -11.33 -1.02
N LYS A 116 65.91 -11.93 0.12
CA LYS A 116 66.88 -12.58 1.03
C LYS A 116 67.65 -13.70 0.33
N SER A 117 66.96 -14.55 -0.43
CA SER A 117 67.59 -15.65 -1.20
C SER A 117 68.55 -15.13 -2.27
N CYS A 118 68.15 -14.10 -3.03
CA CYS A 118 69.01 -13.46 -4.02
C CYS A 118 70.26 -12.82 -3.40
N THR A 119 70.12 -12.14 -2.25
CA THR A 119 71.28 -11.56 -1.55
C THR A 119 72.23 -12.63 -1.01
N ALA A 120 71.71 -13.76 -0.51
CA ALA A 120 72.53 -14.87 -0.04
C ALA A 120 73.35 -15.52 -1.18
N ASN A 121 72.71 -15.76 -2.32
CA ASN A 121 73.38 -16.33 -3.49
C ASN A 121 74.44 -15.39 -4.10
N CYS A 122 74.28 -14.07 -3.99
CA CYS A 122 75.26 -13.11 -4.49
C CYS A 122 76.55 -13.11 -3.64
N ASN A 123 76.41 -13.19 -2.31
CA ASN A 123 77.55 -13.23 -1.40
C ASN A 123 78.39 -14.52 -1.56
N GLN A 124 77.75 -15.65 -1.87
CA GLN A 124 78.44 -16.91 -2.15
C GLN A 124 79.18 -16.94 -3.52
N GLY A 125 78.76 -16.11 -4.48
CA GLY A 125 79.45 -15.96 -5.76
C GLY A 125 80.74 -15.13 -5.68
N GLU A 126 80.90 -14.30 -4.64
CA GLU A 126 82.12 -13.53 -4.38
C GLU A 126 83.17 -14.31 -3.55
N GLU A 127 82.74 -15.27 -2.72
CA GLU A 127 83.66 -16.15 -1.95
C GLU A 127 84.22 -17.35 -2.75
N THR A 128 83.68 -17.66 -3.93
CA THR A 128 84.10 -18.82 -4.74
C THR A 128 84.98 -18.46 -5.95
N LYS A 129 85.56 -17.26 -5.98
CA LYS A 129 86.45 -16.78 -7.04
C LYS A 129 87.82 -16.39 -6.49
#